data_AF-A0A960MW51-F1
#
_entry.id   AF-A0A960MW51-F1
#
_cell.length_a   1.000
_cell.length_b   1.000
_cell.length_c   1.000
_cell.angle_alpha   90.00
_cell.angle_beta   90.00
_cell.angle_gamma   90.00
#
_symmetry.space_group_name_H-M   'P 1'
#
loop_
_entity.id
_entity.type
_entity.pdbx_description
1 polymer ?
#
loop_
_entity_poly.entity_id
_entity_poly.type
_entity_poly.pdbx_seq_one_letter_code
_entity_poly.pdbx_strand_id
1 'polypeptide(L)'
;LKAAVHARVEVPGLDAAMKKTRALIAGRQGPLGGFGYRRTEDKPSLTGVGILGLQMLGDPGKGESQRGFDYFFKGGPFSYNTESCDLYAWYYMTQAAFNQGDKPWETWNAAFREEILLGQDRDGSWAPEGSGKSEQARGDSEVYRSCLSTLMLEVYYRYLPATGQIN
;
A
#
# COMPACT_ATOMS: atom_id res chain seq x y z
N LEU A 1 -13.56 7.11 14.39
CA LEU A 1 -14.15 8.02 13.38
C LEU A 1 -15.00 7.26 12.35
N LYS A 2 -14.47 6.29 11.59
CA LYS A 2 -15.31 5.41 10.72
C LYS A 2 -16.52 4.83 11.45
N ALA A 3 -16.32 4.28 12.65
CA ALA A 3 -17.42 3.78 13.49
C ALA A 3 -18.47 4.86 13.85
N ALA A 4 -18.05 6.10 14.09
CA ALA A 4 -18.95 7.22 14.39
C ALA A 4 -19.76 7.63 13.16
N VAL A 5 -19.12 7.69 11.98
CA VAL A 5 -19.81 7.93 10.69
C VAL A 5 -20.81 6.82 10.38
N HIS A 6 -20.43 5.55 10.57
CA HIS A 6 -21.35 4.41 10.37
C HIS A 6 -22.48 4.38 11.41
N ALA A 7 -22.24 4.86 12.63
CA ALA A 7 -23.24 5.05 13.66
C ALA A 7 -24.08 6.34 13.48
N ARG A 8 -23.88 7.09 12.39
CA ARG A 8 -24.55 8.37 12.09
C ARG A 8 -24.40 9.43 13.19
N VAL A 9 -23.29 9.37 13.92
CA VAL A 9 -22.92 10.40 14.90
C VAL A 9 -22.23 11.53 14.14
N GLU A 10 -22.87 12.69 14.09
CA GLU A 10 -22.27 13.90 13.52
C GLU A 10 -21.11 14.36 14.40
N VAL A 11 -19.94 14.50 13.77
CA VAL A 11 -18.74 15.07 14.42
C VAL A 11 -18.47 16.42 13.76
N PRO A 12 -18.75 17.54 14.45
CA PRO A 12 -18.55 18.87 13.88
C PRO A 12 -17.14 19.08 13.31
N GLY A 13 -17.06 19.57 12.08
CA GLY A 13 -15.78 19.87 11.41
C GLY A 13 -15.06 18.67 10.78
N LEU A 14 -15.57 17.45 10.93
CA LEU A 14 -14.93 16.24 10.38
C LEU A 14 -14.79 16.30 8.85
N ASP A 15 -15.85 16.64 8.13
CA ASP A 15 -15.81 16.71 6.65
C ASP A 15 -14.81 17.75 6.14
N ALA A 16 -14.77 18.91 6.81
CA ALA A 16 -13.81 19.95 6.49
C ALA A 16 -12.37 19.48 6.74
N ALA A 17 -12.13 18.74 7.82
CA ALA A 17 -10.83 18.13 8.10
C ALA A 17 -10.47 17.07 7.04
N MET A 18 -11.39 16.17 6.70
CA MET A 18 -11.18 15.14 5.66
C MET A 18 -10.85 15.77 4.30
N LYS A 19 -11.58 16.81 3.90
CA LYS A 19 -11.30 17.55 2.65
C LYS A 19 -9.90 18.18 2.65
N LYS A 20 -9.50 18.82 3.77
CA LYS A 20 -8.15 19.39 3.92
C LYS A 20 -7.06 18.31 3.87
N THR A 21 -7.27 17.18 4.54
CA THR A 21 -6.33 16.06 4.54
C THR A 21 -6.20 15.44 3.16
N ARG A 22 -7.31 15.26 2.42
CA ARG A 22 -7.27 14.76 1.04
C ARG A 22 -6.46 15.68 0.13
N ALA A 23 -6.70 16.99 0.21
CA ALA A 23 -5.93 17.99 -0.53
C ALA A 23 -4.44 18.00 -0.14
N LEU A 24 -4.12 17.81 1.14
CA LEU A 24 -2.75 17.69 1.63
C LEU A 24 -2.05 16.48 1.00
N ILE A 25 -2.66 15.30 1.03
CA ILE A 25 -2.09 14.06 0.47
C ILE A 25 -1.94 14.18 -1.05
N ALA A 26 -2.98 14.63 -1.76
CA ALA A 26 -2.92 14.86 -3.21
C ALA A 26 -1.79 15.83 -3.58
N GLY A 27 -1.60 16.90 -2.78
CA GLY A 27 -0.50 17.86 -2.96
C GLY A 27 0.91 17.31 -2.70
N ARG A 28 1.06 16.07 -2.25
CA ARG A 28 2.36 15.38 -2.16
C ARG A 28 2.70 14.54 -3.38
N GLN A 29 1.79 14.40 -4.34
CA GLN A 29 2.04 13.65 -5.57
C GLN A 29 2.99 14.41 -6.51
N GLY A 30 4.11 13.78 -6.86
CA GLY A 30 5.06 14.30 -7.82
C GLY A 30 4.55 14.31 -9.27
N PRO A 31 5.33 14.90 -10.19
CA PRO A 31 4.96 14.97 -11.60
C PRO A 31 4.85 13.58 -12.26
N LEU A 32 5.64 12.60 -11.83
CA LEU A 32 5.60 11.25 -12.41
C LEU A 32 4.44 10.39 -11.87
N GLY A 33 3.80 10.82 -10.77
CA GLY A 33 2.63 10.19 -10.17
C GLY A 33 2.90 9.50 -8.83
N GLY A 34 4.15 9.41 -8.39
CA GLY A 34 4.49 8.90 -7.08
C GLY A 34 4.15 9.88 -5.96
N PHE A 35 4.08 9.41 -4.72
CA PHE A 35 3.81 10.29 -3.56
C PHE A 35 5.04 10.50 -2.69
N GLY A 36 5.20 11.72 -2.17
CA GLY A 36 6.21 12.07 -1.18
C GLY A 36 5.66 12.13 0.25
N TYR A 37 6.55 12.34 1.23
CA TYR A 37 6.15 12.48 2.64
C TYR A 37 5.79 13.93 3.00
N ARG A 38 6.82 14.78 3.12
CA ARG A 38 6.67 16.21 3.49
C ARG A 38 6.66 17.14 2.28
N ARG A 39 7.24 16.70 1.17
CA ARG A 39 7.42 17.45 -0.06
C ARG A 39 6.74 16.72 -1.20
N THR A 40 6.48 17.46 -2.27
CA THR A 40 6.00 16.94 -3.55
C THR A 40 7.16 16.21 -4.23
N GLU A 41 7.11 14.88 -4.23
CA GLU A 41 8.19 14.01 -4.71
C GLU A 41 7.59 12.71 -5.24
N ASP A 42 8.28 12.05 -6.16
CA ASP A 42 7.91 10.73 -6.66
C ASP A 42 8.71 9.66 -5.90
N LYS A 43 8.11 9.07 -4.84
CA LYS A 43 8.75 8.00 -4.05
C LYS A 43 7.95 6.70 -4.13
N PRO A 44 8.52 5.61 -4.68
CA PRO A 44 7.83 4.31 -4.71
C PRO A 44 7.44 3.83 -3.30
N SER A 45 8.32 4.06 -2.32
CA SER A 45 8.12 3.64 -0.92
C SER A 45 6.92 4.28 -0.22
N LEU A 46 6.43 5.42 -0.70
CA LEU A 46 5.30 6.13 -0.11
C LEU A 46 4.09 6.18 -1.03
N THR A 47 4.20 5.64 -2.24
CA THR A 47 3.12 5.71 -3.23
C THR A 47 1.91 4.92 -2.78
N GLY A 48 2.09 3.68 -2.28
CA GLY A 48 0.98 2.90 -1.71
C GLY A 48 0.33 3.60 -0.50
N VAL A 49 1.13 4.26 0.35
CA VAL A 49 0.63 5.03 1.50
C VAL A 49 -0.26 6.19 1.04
N GLY A 50 0.18 6.94 0.02
CA GLY A 50 -0.58 8.06 -0.54
C GLY A 50 -1.92 7.60 -1.12
N ILE A 51 -1.90 6.54 -1.94
CA ILE A 51 -3.12 5.98 -2.54
C ILE A 51 -4.08 5.50 -1.45
N LEU A 52 -3.62 4.66 -0.52
CA LEU A 52 -4.45 4.12 0.54
C LEU A 52 -5.04 5.24 1.42
N GLY A 53 -4.25 6.29 1.71
CA GLY A 53 -4.73 7.47 2.42
C GLY A 53 -5.84 8.22 1.69
N LEU A 54 -5.74 8.37 0.37
CA LEU A 54 -6.80 8.95 -0.46
C LEU A 54 -8.05 8.07 -0.45
N GLN A 55 -7.91 6.75 -0.63
CA GLN A 55 -9.04 5.81 -0.61
C GLN A 55 -9.77 5.83 0.75
N MET A 56 -9.03 5.89 1.87
CA MET A 56 -9.62 6.02 3.21
C MET A 56 -10.39 7.33 3.42
N LEU A 57 -10.09 8.37 2.63
CA LEU A 57 -10.76 9.66 2.62
C LEU A 57 -11.86 9.77 1.55
N GLY A 58 -12.26 8.64 0.97
CA GLY A 58 -13.38 8.56 0.00
C GLY A 58 -12.99 8.84 -1.44
N ASP A 59 -11.70 8.76 -1.80
CA ASP A 59 -11.30 8.77 -3.20
C ASP A 59 -11.76 7.49 -3.91
N PRO A 60 -12.43 7.61 -5.09
CA PRO A 60 -12.97 6.45 -5.80
C PRO A 60 -11.90 5.66 -6.58
N GLY A 61 -10.61 5.95 -6.43
CA GLY A 61 -9.54 5.29 -7.19
C GLY A 61 -9.28 5.91 -8.55
N LYS A 62 -9.61 7.19 -8.73
CA LYS A 62 -9.40 7.93 -10.00
C LYS A 62 -8.43 9.09 -9.77
N GLY A 63 -7.93 9.70 -10.84
CA GLY A 63 -7.03 10.85 -10.74
C GLY A 63 -5.69 10.49 -10.10
N GLU A 64 -5.41 11.04 -8.93
CA GLU A 64 -4.15 10.87 -8.21
C GLU A 64 -3.90 9.41 -7.83
N SER A 65 -4.92 8.67 -7.40
CA SER A 65 -4.79 7.23 -7.07
C SER A 65 -4.34 6.42 -8.28
N GLN A 66 -4.96 6.63 -9.45
CA GLN A 66 -4.60 5.96 -10.70
C GLN A 66 -3.18 6.30 -11.13
N ARG A 67 -2.79 7.58 -11.08
CA ARG A 67 -1.42 8.02 -11.39
C ARG A 67 -0.39 7.37 -10.46
N GLY A 68 -0.75 7.14 -9.20
CA GLY A 68 0.09 6.42 -8.23
C GLY A 68 0.30 4.96 -8.61
N PHE A 69 -0.75 4.25 -8.97
CA PHE A 69 -0.64 2.87 -9.47
C PHE A 69 0.22 2.80 -10.74
N ASP A 70 -0.06 3.68 -11.72
CA ASP A 70 0.69 3.72 -12.97
C ASP A 70 2.18 4.02 -12.75
N TYR A 71 2.50 4.92 -11.81
CA TYR A 71 3.87 5.21 -11.42
C TYR A 71 4.55 3.99 -10.79
N PHE A 72 3.90 3.34 -9.83
CA PHE A 72 4.49 2.23 -9.11
C PHE A 72 4.73 1.02 -10.02
N PHE A 73 3.74 0.63 -10.83
CA PHE A 73 3.84 -0.56 -11.68
C PHE A 73 4.84 -0.41 -12.83
N LYS A 74 5.19 0.82 -13.23
CA LYS A 74 6.33 1.07 -14.16
C LYS A 74 7.69 0.68 -13.57
N GLY A 75 7.79 0.57 -12.25
CA GLY A 75 9.03 0.16 -11.56
C GLY A 75 9.29 -1.35 -11.57
N GLY A 76 8.38 -2.15 -12.14
CA GLY A 76 8.60 -3.58 -12.33
C GLY A 76 9.68 -3.90 -13.39
N PRO A 77 10.08 -5.18 -13.52
CA PRO A 77 9.57 -6.35 -12.79
C PRO A 77 9.91 -6.31 -11.30
N PHE A 78 9.04 -6.91 -10.49
CA PHE A 78 9.21 -7.00 -9.05
C PHE A 78 9.78 -8.37 -8.72
N SER A 79 10.88 -8.40 -7.95
CA SER A 79 11.43 -9.67 -7.48
C SER A 79 12.07 -9.55 -6.10
N TYR A 80 11.83 -10.56 -5.26
CA TYR A 80 12.23 -10.62 -3.86
C TYR A 80 13.73 -10.35 -3.67
N ASN A 81 14.56 -10.91 -4.54
CA ASN A 81 16.02 -10.86 -4.44
C ASN A 81 16.65 -9.67 -5.17
N THR A 82 15.87 -8.63 -5.47
CA THR A 82 16.36 -7.42 -6.17
C THR A 82 16.08 -6.14 -5.39
N GLU A 83 16.68 -5.04 -5.81
CA GLU A 83 16.46 -3.71 -5.23
C GLU A 83 15.01 -3.23 -5.31
N SER A 84 14.19 -3.85 -6.18
CA SER A 84 12.76 -3.56 -6.29
C SER A 84 11.95 -4.02 -5.08
N CYS A 85 12.45 -4.99 -4.29
CA CYS A 85 11.78 -5.54 -3.11
C CYS A 85 11.91 -4.63 -1.90
N ASP A 86 11.22 -3.50 -1.91
CA ASP A 86 11.00 -2.69 -0.72
C ASP A 86 9.75 -3.21 -0.01
N LEU A 87 9.91 -4.09 0.99
CA LEU A 87 8.80 -4.73 1.69
C LEU A 87 7.82 -3.74 2.33
N TYR A 88 8.29 -2.56 2.76
CA TYR A 88 7.41 -1.50 3.25
C TYR A 88 6.52 -0.97 2.14
N ALA A 89 7.14 -0.64 1.00
CA ALA A 89 6.42 -0.16 -0.18
C ALA A 89 5.41 -1.19 -0.65
N TRP A 90 5.83 -2.45 -0.74
CA TRP A 90 5.03 -3.58 -1.18
C TRP A 90 3.85 -3.80 -0.24
N TYR A 91 4.05 -3.76 1.07
CA TYR A 91 2.97 -3.90 2.05
C TYR A 91 1.86 -2.85 1.88
N TYR A 92 2.21 -1.58 1.72
CA TYR A 92 1.22 -0.53 1.50
C TYR A 92 0.59 -0.61 0.11
N MET A 93 1.36 -1.00 -0.92
CA MET A 93 0.81 -1.23 -2.25
C MET A 93 -0.17 -2.39 -2.27
N THR A 94 0.10 -3.47 -1.53
CA THR A 94 -0.81 -4.61 -1.37
C THR A 94 -2.16 -4.17 -0.83
N GLN A 95 -2.17 -3.35 0.23
CA GLN A 95 -3.40 -2.80 0.77
C GLN A 95 -4.13 -1.86 -0.21
N ALA A 96 -3.40 -0.96 -0.86
CA ALA A 96 -3.97 0.00 -1.81
C ALA A 96 -4.60 -0.70 -3.02
N ALA A 97 -3.87 -1.65 -3.61
CA ALA A 97 -4.31 -2.43 -4.75
C ALA A 97 -5.49 -3.34 -4.38
N PHE A 98 -5.43 -4.03 -3.24
CA PHE A 98 -6.53 -4.88 -2.77
C PHE A 98 -7.80 -4.07 -2.53
N ASN A 99 -7.69 -2.92 -1.86
CA ASN A 99 -8.84 -2.03 -1.62
C ASN A 99 -9.38 -1.40 -2.90
N GLN A 100 -8.54 -1.24 -3.94
CA GLN A 100 -8.99 -0.79 -5.25
C GLN A 100 -9.76 -1.88 -6.02
N GLY A 101 -9.37 -3.15 -5.84
CA GLY A 101 -9.91 -4.27 -6.59
C GLY A 101 -9.48 -4.27 -8.07
N ASP A 102 -10.22 -5.03 -8.88
CA ASP A 102 -10.11 -5.11 -10.34
C ASP A 102 -8.65 -5.20 -10.84
N LYS A 103 -8.33 -4.47 -11.93
CA LYS A 103 -7.05 -4.51 -12.61
C LYS A 103 -5.84 -4.17 -11.71
N PRO A 104 -5.86 -3.15 -10.84
CA PRO A 104 -4.75 -2.91 -9.91
C PRO A 104 -4.46 -4.10 -9.00
N TRP A 105 -5.51 -4.73 -8.46
CA TRP A 105 -5.33 -5.92 -7.62
C TRP A 105 -4.81 -7.11 -8.43
N GLU A 106 -5.41 -7.41 -9.58
CA GLU A 106 -4.98 -8.51 -10.46
C GLU A 106 -3.50 -8.37 -10.85
N THR A 107 -3.09 -7.15 -11.25
CA THR A 107 -1.72 -6.85 -11.66
C THR A 107 -0.75 -7.02 -10.49
N TRP A 108 -1.06 -6.45 -9.33
CA TRP A 108 -0.15 -6.50 -8.19
C TRP A 108 -0.07 -7.90 -7.59
N ASN A 109 -1.21 -8.56 -7.41
CA ASN A 109 -1.26 -9.89 -6.84
C ASN A 109 -0.49 -10.93 -7.66
N ALA A 110 -0.54 -10.82 -8.99
CA ALA A 110 0.28 -11.65 -9.87
C ALA A 110 1.79 -11.38 -9.70
N ALA A 111 2.18 -10.15 -9.38
CA ALA A 111 3.58 -9.76 -9.26
C ALA A 111 4.21 -10.10 -7.90
N PHE A 112 3.54 -9.80 -6.79
CA PHE A 112 4.17 -9.92 -5.47
C PHE A 112 4.01 -11.30 -4.83
N ARG A 113 2.88 -11.98 -5.09
CA ARG A 113 2.49 -13.17 -4.31
C ARG A 113 3.50 -14.30 -4.45
N GLU A 114 3.90 -14.61 -5.68
CA GLU A 114 4.88 -15.67 -5.93
C GLU A 114 6.25 -15.31 -5.33
N GLU A 115 6.69 -14.06 -5.51
CA GLU A 115 7.97 -13.58 -4.97
C GLU A 115 8.03 -13.66 -3.44
N ILE A 116 6.95 -13.30 -2.74
CA ILE A 116 6.90 -13.43 -1.27
C ILE A 116 6.89 -14.90 -0.85
N LEU A 117 6.19 -15.78 -1.57
CA LEU A 117 6.20 -17.22 -1.25
C LEU A 117 7.57 -17.86 -1.50
N LEU A 118 8.25 -17.48 -2.59
CA LEU A 118 9.59 -17.96 -2.91
C LEU A 118 10.65 -17.45 -1.92
N GLY A 119 10.45 -16.27 -1.34
CA GLY A 119 11.32 -15.70 -0.32
C GLY A 119 11.15 -16.29 1.08
N GLN A 120 10.16 -17.17 1.31
CA GLN A 120 9.88 -17.75 2.62
C GLN A 120 10.79 -18.97 2.90
N ASP A 121 11.44 -18.96 4.05
CA ASP A 121 12.23 -20.08 4.55
C ASP A 121 11.34 -21.19 5.12
N ARG A 122 11.92 -22.39 5.28
CA ARG A 122 11.20 -23.59 5.76
C ARG A 122 10.63 -23.46 7.16
N ASP A 123 11.21 -22.60 8.00
CA ASP A 123 10.74 -22.31 9.35
C ASP A 123 9.63 -21.24 9.39
N GLY A 124 9.25 -20.71 8.23
CA GLY A 124 8.22 -19.70 8.06
C GLY A 124 8.73 -18.26 8.13
N SER A 125 10.02 -18.04 8.38
CA SER A 125 10.65 -16.71 8.34
C SER A 125 10.96 -16.28 6.90
N TRP A 126 11.50 -15.06 6.74
CA TRP A 126 11.92 -14.51 5.46
C TRP A 126 13.37 -14.04 5.52
N ALA A 127 14.20 -14.62 4.65
CA ALA A 127 15.58 -14.20 4.44
C ALA A 127 15.67 -12.72 4.02
N PRO A 128 16.81 -12.03 4.22
CA PRO A 128 16.99 -10.65 3.77
C PRO A 128 16.61 -10.46 2.31
N GLU A 129 15.75 -9.47 2.02
CA GLU A 129 15.32 -9.14 0.67
C GLU A 129 16.40 -8.35 -0.09
N GLY A 130 16.33 -8.38 -1.42
CA GLY A 130 17.39 -7.81 -2.26
C GLY A 130 17.57 -6.29 -2.18
N SER A 131 16.60 -5.55 -1.62
CA SER A 131 16.74 -4.10 -1.39
C SER A 131 17.54 -3.75 -0.12
N GLY A 132 17.66 -4.71 0.81
CA GLY A 132 18.30 -4.50 2.12
C GLY A 132 17.63 -3.42 2.98
N LYS A 133 16.43 -2.96 2.64
CA LYS A 133 15.75 -1.88 3.37
C LYS A 133 15.22 -2.32 4.72
N SER A 134 14.90 -3.60 4.89
CA SER A 134 14.50 -4.16 6.18
C SER A 134 15.60 -4.04 7.24
N GLU A 135 16.88 -3.96 6.85
CA GLU A 135 18.00 -3.76 7.78
C GLU A 135 17.97 -2.38 8.46
N GLN A 136 17.19 -1.44 7.92
CA GLN A 136 16.94 -0.15 8.55
C GLN A 136 16.05 -0.27 9.82
N ALA A 137 15.48 -1.44 10.09
CA ALA A 137 14.73 -1.75 11.31
C ALA A 137 15.62 -1.95 12.56
N ARG A 138 16.93 -1.67 12.48
CA ARG A 138 17.86 -1.52 13.64
C ARG A 138 17.81 -2.69 14.65
N GLY A 139 17.99 -3.92 14.16
CA GLY A 139 18.04 -5.13 14.99
C GLY A 139 16.76 -5.98 14.92
N ASP A 140 15.65 -5.39 14.47
CA ASP A 140 14.38 -6.10 14.31
C ASP A 140 14.12 -6.53 12.85
N SER A 141 15.16 -6.64 12.01
CA SER A 141 15.01 -6.82 10.56
C SER A 141 14.31 -8.14 10.19
N GLU A 142 14.59 -9.23 10.91
CA GLU A 142 13.91 -10.52 10.72
C GLU A 142 12.41 -10.45 11.05
N VAL A 143 12.06 -9.87 12.20
CA VAL A 143 10.67 -9.67 12.63
C VAL A 143 9.95 -8.75 11.64
N TYR A 144 10.62 -7.69 11.20
CA TYR A 144 10.09 -6.73 10.26
C TYR A 144 9.72 -7.39 8.92
N ARG A 145 10.65 -8.16 8.32
CA ARG A 145 10.41 -8.90 7.08
C ARG A 145 9.25 -9.87 7.24
N SER A 146 9.33 -10.73 8.26
CA SER A 146 8.33 -11.78 8.48
C SER A 146 6.94 -11.18 8.72
N CYS A 147 6.85 -10.10 9.48
CA CYS A 147 5.61 -9.38 9.72
C CYS A 147 5.04 -8.82 8.42
N LEU A 148 5.79 -8.01 7.66
CA LEU A 148 5.26 -7.40 6.44
C LEU A 148 4.88 -8.44 5.39
N SER A 149 5.70 -9.47 5.19
CA SER A 149 5.42 -10.58 4.27
C SER A 149 4.15 -11.32 4.66
N THR A 150 3.99 -11.66 5.94
CA THR A 150 2.78 -12.30 6.47
C THR A 150 1.56 -11.40 6.27
N LEU A 151 1.63 -10.12 6.63
CA LEU A 151 0.51 -9.18 6.51
C LEU A 151 0.08 -8.97 5.05
N MET A 152 1.01 -9.08 4.08
CA MET A 152 0.69 -9.06 2.65
C MET A 152 -0.06 -10.33 2.22
N LEU A 153 0.40 -11.51 2.66
CA LEU A 153 -0.26 -12.78 2.36
C LEU A 153 -1.63 -12.90 3.04
N GLU A 154 -1.83 -12.23 4.18
CA GLU A 154 -3.09 -12.22 4.93
C GLU A 154 -4.12 -11.21 4.40
N VAL A 155 -3.79 -10.41 3.37
CA VAL A 155 -4.66 -9.32 2.90
C VAL A 155 -6.08 -9.81 2.57
N TYR A 156 -6.22 -11.04 2.06
CA TYR A 156 -7.48 -11.71 1.73
C TYR A 156 -8.42 -11.94 2.92
N TYR A 157 -7.86 -12.06 4.13
CA TYR A 157 -8.61 -12.41 5.34
C TYR A 157 -8.86 -11.20 6.23
N ARG A 158 -8.05 -10.14 6.09
CA ARG A 158 -8.05 -8.99 7.00
C ARG A 158 -8.96 -7.85 6.54
N TYR A 159 -9.19 -7.75 5.24
CA TYR A 159 -10.03 -6.72 4.67
C TYR A 159 -11.24 -7.38 4.03
N LEU A 160 -12.43 -7.08 4.56
CA LEU A 160 -13.67 -7.38 3.85
C LEU A 160 -13.56 -6.74 2.46
N PRO A 161 -13.86 -7.46 1.36
CA PRO A 161 -13.91 -6.86 0.03
C PRO A 161 -14.72 -5.58 0.10
N ALA A 162 -14.11 -4.44 -0.22
CA ALA A 162 -14.80 -3.13 -0.18
C ALA A 162 -16.01 -3.12 -1.13
N THR A 163 -16.03 -4.04 -2.09
CA THR A 163 -17.17 -4.41 -2.92
C THR A 163 -17.81 -5.66 -2.34
N GLY A 164 -18.99 -5.51 -1.72
CA GLY A 164 -19.84 -6.63 -1.34
C GLY A 164 -20.40 -7.40 -2.54
N GLN A 165 -19.54 -7.96 -3.39
CA GLN A 165 -19.94 -8.98 -4.35
C GLN A 165 -20.13 -10.28 -3.58
N ILE A 166 -21.37 -10.45 -3.14
CA ILE A 166 -21.95 -11.74 -2.84
C ILE A 166 -21.95 -12.50 -4.17
N ASN A 167 -21.22 -13.61 -4.23
CA ASN A 167 -21.36 -14.57 -5.34
C ASN A 167 -22.79 -15.12 -5.40
#